data_AF-A0A1Q5TCL4-F1
#
_entry.id   AF-A0A1Q5TCL4-F1
#
_cell.length_a   1.000
_cell.length_b   1.000
_cell.length_c   1.000
_cell.angle_alpha   90.00
_cell.angle_beta   90.00
_cell.angle_gamma   90.00
#
_symmetry.space_group_name_H-M   'P 1'
#
loop_
_entity.id
_entity.type
_entity.pdbx_description
1 polymer ?
#
loop_
_entity_poly.entity_id
_entity_poly.type
_entity_poly.pdbx_seq_one_letter_code
_entity_poly.pdbx_strand_id
1 'polypeptide(L)'
;MAGEAESPRFSMAHATKLVPARVNFIYITSVIFVTILVPSNDPRLLGASAVAASPFIIAVEDAGIPGIGSLLNAGMMFGVLAIAAESVYLSSRVLRTMAHQKLIPERLAGVDDKGRPRLALIITSVVAVMLAYIQLSAGGLTVLNWLVSITSASFFTNWIIISITNWRFHLALKAQNDPLFNEVYAWKSSLWPLAPAWLMLISLLLLVCCIYAGAQPTGGAPFSANNFFQYTIGLILIIVATAGYKIVFRTPWRDTKTADCISGRRTLSSDELAMLDKYYNQPAWRRFFTYLQLW
;
A
#
# COMPACT_ATOMS: atom_id res chain seq x y z
N MET A 1 11.36 -6.77 3.19
CA MET A 1 11.32 -5.58 4.05
C MET A 1 11.39 -5.95 5.52
N ALA A 2 10.35 -6.47 6.18
CA ALA A 2 10.46 -6.82 7.61
C ALA A 2 11.58 -7.84 7.91
N GLY A 3 11.72 -8.89 7.09
CA GLY A 3 12.83 -9.85 7.22
C GLY A 3 14.21 -9.36 6.74
N GLU A 4 14.27 -8.16 6.14
CA GLU A 4 15.51 -7.54 5.64
C GLU A 4 15.95 -6.36 6.53
N ALA A 5 15.13 -5.98 7.51
CA ALA A 5 15.47 -4.93 8.47
C ALA A 5 16.42 -5.47 9.55
N GLU A 6 17.37 -4.64 9.98
CA GLU A 6 18.37 -5.00 11.00
C GLU A 6 17.70 -5.37 12.34
N SER A 7 16.78 -4.52 12.82
CA SER A 7 15.93 -4.81 13.98
C SER A 7 14.45 -4.65 13.62
N PRO A 8 13.78 -5.71 13.12
CA PRO A 8 12.39 -5.60 12.66
C PRO A 8 11.43 -5.17 13.76
N ARG A 9 11.67 -5.61 15.01
CA ARG A 9 10.82 -5.30 16.18
C ARG A 9 10.85 -3.80 16.48
N PHE A 10 12.01 -3.17 16.39
CA PHE A 10 12.18 -1.73 16.59
C PHE A 10 11.78 -0.94 15.34
N SER A 11 12.41 -1.21 14.20
CA SER A 11 12.28 -0.43 12.97
C SER A 11 10.86 -0.42 12.44
N MET A 12 10.14 -1.56 12.46
CA MET A 12 8.75 -1.60 11.98
C MET A 12 7.81 -0.86 12.94
N ALA A 13 8.00 -1.01 14.25
CA ALA A 13 7.18 -0.32 15.26
C ALA A 13 7.38 1.21 15.20
N HIS A 14 8.62 1.66 14.99
CA HIS A 14 8.98 3.06 14.82
C HIS A 14 8.41 3.63 13.52
N ALA A 15 8.66 2.94 12.39
CA ALA A 15 8.20 3.38 11.07
C ALA A 15 6.67 3.47 10.97
N THR A 16 5.94 2.53 11.57
CA THR A 16 4.46 2.51 11.55
C THR A 16 3.85 3.73 12.22
N LYS A 17 4.53 4.34 13.20
CA LYS A 17 4.08 5.60 13.84
C LYS A 17 4.60 6.83 13.11
N LEU A 18 5.85 6.77 12.66
CA LEU A 18 6.56 7.91 12.12
C LEU A 18 6.07 8.29 10.71
N VAL A 19 5.97 7.30 9.82
CA VAL A 19 5.70 7.54 8.40
C VAL A 19 4.31 8.18 8.22
N PRO A 20 3.21 7.66 8.79
CA PRO A 20 1.91 8.30 8.64
C PRO A 20 1.86 9.69 9.26
N ALA A 21 2.52 9.91 10.40
CA ALA A 21 2.56 11.23 11.03
C ALA A 21 3.28 12.27 10.14
N ARG A 22 4.44 11.90 9.56
CA ARG A 22 5.19 12.78 8.64
C ARG A 22 4.44 13.03 7.35
N VAL A 23 3.89 11.99 6.74
CA VAL A 23 3.11 12.11 5.50
C VAL A 23 1.89 12.99 5.73
N ASN A 24 1.12 12.76 6.80
CA ASN A 24 -0.04 13.59 7.11
C ASN A 24 0.34 15.05 7.36
N PHE A 25 1.40 15.31 8.13
CA PHE A 25 1.87 16.67 8.38
C PHE A 25 2.23 17.38 7.06
N ILE A 26 3.09 16.77 6.24
CA ILE A 26 3.53 17.36 4.98
C ILE A 26 2.33 17.57 4.05
N TYR A 27 1.48 16.56 3.86
CA TYR A 27 0.33 16.66 2.96
C TYR A 27 -0.70 17.70 3.40
N ILE A 28 -1.09 17.72 4.69
CA ILE A 28 -2.05 18.69 5.20
C ILE A 28 -1.49 20.10 5.08
N THR A 29 -0.23 20.32 5.46
CA THR A 29 0.43 21.62 5.32
C THR A 29 0.50 22.06 3.86
N SER A 30 0.91 21.17 2.95
CA SER A 30 0.98 21.48 1.53
C SER A 30 -0.40 21.78 0.93
N VAL A 31 -1.45 21.04 1.31
CA VAL A 31 -2.83 21.31 0.89
C VAL A 31 -3.28 22.68 1.39
N ILE A 32 -3.05 23.03 2.65
CA ILE A 32 -3.41 24.34 3.20
C ILE A 32 -2.78 25.47 2.37
N PHE A 33 -1.47 25.40 2.11
CA PHE A 33 -0.78 26.42 1.31
C PHE A 33 -1.34 26.52 -0.11
N VAL A 34 -1.58 25.38 -0.76
CA VAL A 34 -2.17 25.35 -2.11
C VAL A 34 -3.57 25.96 -2.13
N THR A 35 -4.42 25.63 -1.15
CA THR A 35 -5.79 26.15 -1.09
C THR A 35 -5.86 27.66 -0.84
N ILE A 36 -4.81 28.25 -0.26
CA ILE A 36 -4.69 29.71 -0.09
C ILE A 36 -4.21 30.37 -1.39
N LEU A 37 -3.32 29.69 -2.14
CA LEU A 37 -2.68 30.24 -3.33
C LEU A 37 -3.53 30.10 -4.60
N VAL A 38 -4.26 29.00 -4.75
CA VAL A 38 -5.03 28.70 -5.96
C VAL A 38 -6.52 28.62 -5.64
N PRO A 39 -7.37 29.46 -6.26
CA PRO A 39 -8.81 29.39 -6.09
C PRO A 39 -9.38 28.03 -6.53
N SER A 40 -10.33 27.48 -5.78
CA SER A 40 -10.96 26.18 -6.10
C SER A 40 -11.78 26.18 -7.40
N ASN A 41 -12.13 27.36 -7.91
CA ASN A 41 -12.86 27.59 -9.15
C ASN A 41 -11.93 27.94 -10.33
N ASP A 42 -10.62 27.81 -10.19
CA ASP A 42 -9.69 28.08 -11.28
C ASP A 42 -9.94 27.12 -12.46
N PRO A 43 -10.20 27.64 -13.68
CA PRO A 43 -10.51 26.81 -14.84
C PRO A 43 -9.36 25.86 -15.23
N ARG A 44 -8.11 26.17 -14.85
CA ARG A 44 -6.93 25.31 -15.09
C ARG A 44 -6.98 24.02 -14.26
N LEU A 45 -7.70 24.02 -13.14
CA LEU A 45 -7.89 22.83 -12.29
C LEU A 45 -8.89 21.83 -12.90
N LEU A 46 -9.89 22.32 -13.63
CA LEU A 46 -11.06 21.55 -14.03
C LEU A 46 -10.97 20.93 -15.44
N GLY A 47 -9.97 21.33 -16.25
CA GLY A 47 -9.92 20.99 -17.68
C GLY A 47 -8.66 20.26 -18.18
N ALA A 48 -7.62 20.12 -17.36
CA ALA A 48 -6.34 19.57 -17.81
C ALA A 48 -6.11 18.13 -17.36
N SER A 49 -6.02 17.22 -18.33
CA SER A 49 -5.48 15.89 -18.14
C SER A 49 -3.98 15.96 -17.90
N ALA A 50 -3.51 15.23 -16.88
CA ALA A 50 -2.11 15.05 -16.52
C ALA A 50 -1.43 16.27 -15.87
N VAL A 51 -0.51 15.96 -14.96
CA VAL A 51 0.60 16.72 -14.33
C VAL A 51 0.58 18.26 -14.40
N ALA A 52 0.35 18.86 -15.58
CA ALA A 52 0.18 20.29 -15.82
C ALA A 52 -1.01 20.94 -15.06
N ALA A 53 -2.03 20.18 -14.69
CA ALA A 53 -3.15 20.66 -13.86
C ALA A 53 -2.80 20.77 -12.36
N SER A 54 -1.56 20.44 -11.96
CA SER A 54 -1.16 20.42 -10.56
C SER A 54 -1.29 21.83 -9.95
N PRO A 55 -2.04 21.98 -8.85
CA PRO A 55 -2.17 23.27 -8.17
C PRO A 55 -0.83 23.87 -7.75
N PHE A 56 0.18 23.03 -7.48
CA PHE A 56 1.53 23.47 -7.14
C PHE A 56 2.25 24.12 -8.34
N ILE A 57 2.01 23.62 -9.55
CA ILE A 57 2.54 24.24 -10.77
C ILE A 57 1.81 25.56 -11.01
N ILE A 58 0.49 25.54 -10.93
CA ILE A 58 -0.36 26.73 -11.14
C ILE A 58 0.05 27.87 -10.20
N ALA A 59 0.24 27.60 -8.92
CA ALA A 59 0.69 28.59 -7.94
C ALA A 59 2.07 29.20 -8.28
N VAL A 60 2.98 28.40 -8.85
CA VAL A 60 4.32 28.85 -9.25
C VAL A 60 4.29 29.66 -10.55
N GLU A 61 3.45 29.25 -11.49
CA GLU A 61 3.21 30.01 -12.73
C GLU A 61 2.60 31.39 -12.41
N ASP A 62 1.63 31.44 -11.50
CA ASP A 62 1.02 32.69 -11.03
C ASP A 62 2.00 33.59 -10.28
N ALA A 63 2.98 32.99 -9.58
CA ALA A 63 4.06 33.74 -8.95
C ALA A 63 5.07 34.32 -9.95
N GLY A 64 5.01 33.95 -11.23
CA GLY A 64 5.83 34.51 -12.30
C GLY A 64 7.32 34.16 -12.23
N ILE A 65 7.71 33.13 -11.48
CA ILE A 65 9.12 32.76 -11.29
C ILE A 65 9.57 31.81 -12.41
N PRO A 66 10.45 32.24 -13.34
CA PRO A 66 10.84 31.41 -14.47
C PRO A 66 11.67 30.21 -14.01
N GLY A 67 11.45 29.05 -14.64
CA GLY A 67 12.23 27.82 -14.42
C GLY A 67 11.77 26.92 -13.26
N ILE A 68 11.06 27.45 -12.25
CA ILE A 68 10.61 26.63 -11.11
C ILE A 68 9.57 25.58 -11.55
N GLY A 69 8.63 25.93 -12.43
CA GLY A 69 7.65 24.96 -12.94
C GLY A 69 8.30 23.75 -13.64
N SER A 70 9.36 23.99 -14.42
CA SER A 70 10.12 22.91 -15.07
C SER A 70 10.89 22.05 -14.07
N LEU A 71 11.45 22.66 -13.01
CA LEU A 71 12.11 21.92 -11.93
C LEU A 71 11.13 21.03 -11.17
N LEU A 72 9.93 21.53 -10.84
CA LEU A 72 8.88 20.76 -10.18
C LEU A 72 8.43 19.58 -11.05
N ASN A 73 8.24 19.81 -12.36
CA ASN A 73 7.91 18.75 -13.31
C ASN A 73 9.00 17.68 -13.38
N ALA A 74 10.28 18.07 -13.47
CA ALA A 74 11.39 17.12 -13.44
C ALA A 74 11.42 16.31 -12.14
N GLY A 75 11.23 16.97 -10.99
CA GLY A 75 11.14 16.31 -9.68
C GLY A 75 10.00 15.29 -9.62
N MET A 76 8.82 15.63 -10.15
CA MET A 76 7.69 14.70 -10.23
C MET A 76 8.00 13.51 -11.13
N MET A 77 8.68 13.71 -12.27
CA MET A 77 9.10 12.60 -13.12
C MET A 77 10.04 11.64 -12.39
N PHE A 78 11.03 12.15 -11.64
CA PHE A 78 11.89 11.30 -10.80
C PHE A 78 11.09 10.57 -9.71
N GLY A 79 10.13 11.25 -9.08
CA GLY A 79 9.24 10.64 -8.09
C GLY A 79 8.41 9.48 -8.67
N VAL A 80 7.80 9.68 -9.84
CA VAL A 80 7.03 8.64 -10.54
C VAL A 80 7.92 7.46 -10.93
N LEU A 81 9.13 7.71 -11.46
CA LEU A 81 10.09 6.65 -11.78
C LEU A 81 10.52 5.86 -10.54
N ALA A 82 10.76 6.54 -9.42
CA ALA A 82 11.11 5.88 -8.16
C ALA A 82 9.99 4.97 -7.65
N ILE A 83 8.73 5.45 -7.64
CA ILE A 83 7.56 4.67 -7.22
C ILE A 83 7.31 3.49 -8.18
N ALA A 84 7.54 3.68 -9.48
CA ALA A 84 7.43 2.59 -10.46
C ALA A 84 8.47 1.48 -10.19
N ALA A 85 9.73 1.86 -9.92
CA ALA A 85 10.78 0.91 -9.56
C ALA A 85 10.47 0.20 -8.23
N GLU A 86 9.94 0.91 -7.24
CA GLU A 86 9.49 0.35 -5.96
C GLU A 86 8.35 -0.67 -6.17
N SER A 87 7.40 -0.37 -7.05
CA SER A 87 6.26 -1.26 -7.31
C SER A 87 6.73 -2.61 -7.89
N VAL A 88 7.65 -2.59 -8.86
CA VAL A 88 8.26 -3.81 -9.42
C VAL A 88 9.08 -4.54 -8.35
N TYR A 89 9.82 -3.79 -7.53
CA TYR A 89 10.57 -4.31 -6.40
C TYR A 89 9.65 -5.06 -5.44
N LEU A 90 8.54 -4.48 -5.01
CA LEU A 90 7.62 -5.05 -4.02
C LEU A 90 6.91 -6.28 -4.55
N SER A 91 6.34 -6.21 -5.76
CA SER A 91 5.61 -7.32 -6.36
C SER A 91 6.48 -8.59 -6.49
N SER A 92 7.75 -8.45 -6.87
CA SER A 92 8.67 -9.59 -6.98
C SER A 92 8.92 -10.30 -5.63
N ARG A 93 8.95 -9.55 -4.50
CA ARG A 93 9.07 -10.16 -3.15
C ARG A 93 7.79 -10.85 -2.71
N VAL A 94 6.63 -10.27 -3.04
CA VAL A 94 5.34 -10.90 -2.73
C VAL A 94 5.26 -12.25 -3.45
N LEU A 95 5.55 -12.30 -4.74
CA LEU A 95 5.63 -13.54 -5.53
C LEU A 95 6.61 -14.54 -4.92
N ARG A 96 7.83 -14.12 -4.59
CA ARG A 96 8.84 -14.99 -3.95
C ARG A 96 8.34 -15.55 -2.61
N THR A 97 7.69 -14.73 -1.79
CA THR A 97 7.18 -15.12 -0.47
C THR A 97 6.06 -16.16 -0.62
N MET A 98 5.16 -15.95 -1.58
CA MET A 98 4.13 -16.93 -1.92
C MET A 98 4.73 -18.26 -2.41
N ALA A 99 5.81 -18.20 -3.20
CA ALA A 99 6.51 -19.39 -3.69
C ALA A 99 7.20 -20.16 -2.56
N HIS A 100 7.86 -19.46 -1.62
CA HIS A 100 8.44 -20.08 -0.42
C HIS A 100 7.39 -20.75 0.48
N GLN A 101 6.18 -20.19 0.55
CA GLN A 101 5.05 -20.77 1.27
C GLN A 101 4.33 -21.89 0.50
N LYS A 102 4.86 -22.30 -0.67
CA LYS A 102 4.27 -23.31 -1.55
C LYS A 102 2.85 -22.98 -2.03
N LEU A 103 2.52 -21.70 -2.07
CA LEU A 103 1.24 -21.21 -2.60
C LEU A 103 1.27 -21.16 -4.13
N ILE A 104 2.43 -20.89 -4.71
CA ILE A 104 2.66 -20.87 -6.17
C ILE A 104 3.88 -21.74 -6.49
N PRO A 105 4.17 -22.06 -7.78
CA PRO A 105 5.25 -22.96 -8.15
C PRO A 105 6.60 -22.56 -7.52
N GLU A 106 7.26 -23.53 -6.87
CA GLU A 106 8.50 -23.32 -6.10
C GLU A 106 9.65 -22.75 -6.94
N ARG A 107 9.60 -22.90 -8.28
CA ARG A 107 10.55 -22.28 -9.21
C ARG A 107 10.67 -20.77 -9.04
N LEU A 108 9.59 -20.10 -8.60
CA LEU A 108 9.56 -18.65 -8.32
C LEU A 108 10.25 -18.25 -7.01
N ALA A 109 10.55 -19.22 -6.14
CA ALA A 109 11.27 -18.97 -4.89
C ALA A 109 12.79 -18.81 -5.11
N GLY A 110 13.30 -19.19 -6.28
CA GLY A 110 14.72 -19.12 -6.62
C GLY A 110 15.28 -17.68 -6.53
N VAL A 111 16.43 -17.56 -5.88
CA VAL A 111 17.18 -16.30 -5.75
C VAL A 111 18.57 -16.44 -6.36
N ASP A 112 19.15 -15.30 -6.73
CA ASP A 112 20.56 -15.25 -7.10
C ASP A 112 21.51 -15.16 -5.90
N ASP A 113 22.81 -15.18 -6.16
CA ASP A 113 23.86 -15.09 -5.13
C ASP A 113 23.78 -13.81 -4.28
N LYS A 114 23.06 -12.79 -4.77
CA LYS A 114 22.82 -11.51 -4.08
C LYS A 114 21.44 -11.47 -3.40
N GLY A 115 20.72 -12.59 -3.34
CA GLY A 115 19.41 -12.74 -2.69
C GLY A 115 18.22 -12.20 -3.49
N ARG A 116 18.38 -11.90 -4.78
CA ARG A 116 17.36 -11.24 -5.62
C ARG A 116 16.51 -12.30 -6.35
N PRO A 117 15.16 -12.25 -6.28
CA PRO A 117 14.30 -13.20 -6.98
C PRO A 117 14.19 -12.87 -8.48
N ARG A 118 15.18 -13.29 -9.28
CA ARG A 118 15.30 -12.91 -10.71
C ARG A 118 14.08 -13.31 -11.54
N LEU A 119 13.57 -14.52 -11.37
CA LEU A 119 12.44 -15.01 -12.15
C LEU A 119 11.16 -14.22 -11.84
N ALA A 120 10.89 -13.96 -10.56
CA ALA A 120 9.76 -13.14 -10.15
C ALA A 120 9.89 -11.70 -10.68
N LEU A 121 11.10 -11.14 -10.65
CA LEU A 121 11.39 -9.81 -11.17
C LEU A 121 11.08 -9.71 -12.67
N ILE A 122 11.57 -10.66 -13.48
CA ILE A 122 11.32 -10.71 -14.92
C ILE A 122 9.82 -10.75 -15.21
N ILE A 123 9.08 -11.62 -14.52
CA ILE A 123 7.62 -11.73 -14.71
C ILE A 123 6.93 -10.41 -14.38
N THR A 124 7.26 -9.79 -13.24
CA THR A 124 6.66 -8.50 -12.86
C THR A 124 7.00 -7.39 -13.85
N SER A 125 8.23 -7.35 -14.36
CA SER A 125 8.67 -6.37 -15.35
C SER A 125 7.96 -6.56 -16.68
N VAL A 126 7.83 -7.80 -17.16
CA VAL A 126 7.11 -8.10 -18.40
C VAL A 126 5.65 -7.69 -18.31
N VAL A 127 4.97 -8.01 -17.20
CA VAL A 127 3.59 -7.57 -16.96
C VAL A 127 3.48 -6.04 -16.93
N ALA A 128 4.40 -5.36 -16.24
CA ALA A 128 4.41 -3.90 -16.20
C ALA A 128 4.60 -3.27 -17.59
N VAL A 129 5.52 -3.80 -18.40
CA VAL A 129 5.75 -3.31 -19.78
C VAL A 129 4.52 -3.57 -20.66
N MET A 130 3.89 -4.74 -20.57
CA MET A 130 2.66 -5.03 -21.31
C MET A 130 1.54 -4.05 -20.95
N LEU A 131 1.33 -3.77 -19.66
CA LEU A 131 0.33 -2.81 -19.21
C LEU A 131 0.66 -1.38 -19.65
N ALA A 132 1.94 -0.99 -19.63
CA ALA A 132 2.38 0.31 -20.13
C ALA A 132 2.14 0.45 -21.63
N TYR A 133 2.36 -0.61 -22.42
CA TYR A 133 2.18 -0.61 -23.87
C TYR A 133 0.73 -0.37 -24.31
N ILE A 134 -0.26 -0.75 -23.49
CA ILE A 134 -1.69 -0.52 -23.78
C ILE A 134 -2.00 0.98 -23.97
N GLN A 135 -1.24 1.87 -23.33
CA GLN A 135 -1.40 3.32 -23.46
C GLN A 135 -1.19 3.83 -24.89
N LEU A 136 -0.41 3.13 -25.72
CA LEU A 136 -0.11 3.53 -27.10
C LEU A 136 -1.32 3.39 -28.04
N SER A 137 -2.27 2.50 -27.72
CA SER A 137 -3.41 2.19 -28.61
C SER A 137 -4.70 2.90 -28.23
N ALA A 138 -4.97 3.12 -26.95
CA ALA A 138 -6.30 3.53 -26.45
C ALA A 138 -6.36 4.95 -25.87
N GLY A 139 -5.28 5.72 -26.01
CA GLY A 139 -5.12 7.05 -25.42
C GLY A 139 -4.68 7.00 -23.96
N GLY A 140 -3.63 7.74 -23.62
CA GLY A 140 -2.98 7.67 -22.31
C GLY A 140 -3.92 7.94 -21.12
N LEU A 141 -4.79 8.95 -21.25
CA LEU A 141 -5.73 9.31 -20.18
C LEU A 141 -6.77 8.23 -19.90
N THR A 142 -7.35 7.65 -20.95
CA THR A 142 -8.33 6.57 -20.82
C THR A 142 -7.70 5.40 -20.09
N VAL A 143 -6.56 4.90 -20.58
CA VAL A 143 -5.87 3.75 -19.97
C VAL A 143 -5.44 4.04 -18.54
N LEU A 144 -4.93 5.24 -18.26
CA LEU A 144 -4.60 5.67 -16.90
C LEU A 144 -5.81 5.61 -15.98
N ASN A 145 -6.97 6.16 -16.39
CA ASN A 145 -8.18 6.14 -15.58
C ASN A 145 -8.68 4.71 -15.33
N TRP A 146 -8.53 3.79 -16.29
CA TRP A 146 -8.83 2.37 -16.09
C TRP A 146 -7.87 1.71 -15.08
N LEU A 147 -6.57 1.95 -15.20
CA LEU A 147 -5.56 1.40 -14.29
C LEU A 147 -5.70 1.95 -12.87
N VAL A 148 -6.04 3.23 -12.72
CA VAL A 148 -6.34 3.87 -11.43
C VAL A 148 -7.55 3.20 -10.80
N SER A 149 -8.65 3.04 -11.52
CA SER A 149 -9.86 2.38 -10.98
C SER A 149 -9.59 0.93 -10.55
N ILE A 150 -8.84 0.16 -11.35
CA ILE A 150 -8.43 -1.22 -10.99
C ILE A 150 -7.59 -1.24 -9.71
N THR A 151 -6.62 -0.32 -9.62
CA THR A 151 -5.72 -0.23 -8.47
C THR A 151 -6.46 0.21 -7.21
N SER A 152 -7.38 1.18 -7.30
CA SER A 152 -8.21 1.62 -6.19
C SER A 152 -9.09 0.49 -5.64
N ALA A 153 -9.78 -0.25 -6.52
CA ALA A 153 -10.59 -1.41 -6.11
C ALA A 153 -9.74 -2.50 -5.43
N SER A 154 -8.55 -2.75 -5.96
CA SER A 154 -7.57 -3.69 -5.40
C SER A 154 -7.07 -3.24 -4.03
N PHE A 155 -6.78 -1.96 -3.88
CA PHE A 155 -6.33 -1.36 -2.63
C PHE A 155 -7.37 -1.51 -1.53
N PHE A 156 -8.63 -1.13 -1.78
CA PHE A 156 -9.69 -1.24 -0.78
C PHE A 156 -9.97 -2.69 -0.39
N THR A 157 -9.99 -3.60 -1.37
CA THR A 157 -10.20 -5.02 -1.10
C THR A 157 -9.05 -5.62 -0.28
N ASN A 158 -7.81 -5.22 -0.56
CA ASN A 158 -6.64 -5.63 0.22
C ASN A 158 -6.75 -5.18 1.69
N TRP A 159 -7.21 -3.96 1.97
CA TRP A 159 -7.41 -3.50 3.35
C TRP A 159 -8.52 -4.25 4.09
N ILE A 160 -9.58 -4.66 3.39
CA ILE A 160 -10.61 -5.55 3.95
C ILE A 160 -9.98 -6.89 4.33
N ILE A 161 -9.19 -7.50 3.42
CA ILE A 161 -8.51 -8.78 3.67
C ILE A 161 -7.53 -8.68 4.84
N ILE A 162 -6.74 -7.60 4.92
CA ILE A 162 -5.82 -7.34 6.04
C ILE A 162 -6.60 -7.26 7.35
N SER A 163 -7.72 -6.53 7.37
CA SER A 163 -8.54 -6.38 8.57
C SER A 163 -9.08 -7.73 9.03
N ILE A 164 -9.72 -8.50 8.14
CA ILE A 164 -10.26 -9.83 8.44
C ILE A 164 -9.14 -10.78 8.94
N THR A 165 -7.99 -10.77 8.27
CA THR A 165 -6.83 -11.59 8.66
C THR A 165 -6.34 -11.20 10.05
N ASN A 166 -6.31 -9.91 10.38
CA ASN A 166 -5.92 -9.42 11.68
C ASN A 166 -6.88 -9.92 12.79
N TRP A 167 -8.20 -9.94 12.57
CA TRP A 167 -9.13 -10.56 13.53
C TRP A 167 -8.95 -12.05 13.67
N ARG A 168 -8.85 -12.78 12.55
CA ARG A 168 -8.65 -14.23 12.59
C ARG A 168 -7.35 -14.61 13.29
N PHE A 169 -6.31 -13.79 13.14
CA PHE A 169 -5.04 -13.97 13.85
C PHE A 169 -5.20 -13.82 15.36
N HIS A 170 -5.90 -12.78 15.84
CA HIS A 170 -6.16 -12.64 17.29
C HIS A 170 -7.06 -13.76 17.84
N LEU A 171 -8.04 -14.21 17.06
CA LEU A 171 -8.87 -15.37 17.42
C LEU A 171 -8.05 -16.67 17.49
N ALA A 172 -7.11 -16.87 16.57
CA ALA A 172 -6.22 -18.03 16.58
C ALA A 172 -5.31 -18.06 17.82
N LEU A 173 -4.68 -16.93 18.15
CA LEU A 173 -3.85 -16.80 19.35
C LEU A 173 -4.65 -17.03 20.63
N LYS A 174 -5.89 -16.50 20.69
CA LYS A 174 -6.80 -16.74 21.83
C LYS A 174 -7.21 -18.21 21.93
N ALA A 175 -7.50 -18.87 20.82
CA ALA A 175 -7.89 -20.28 20.81
C ALA A 175 -6.75 -21.23 21.22
N GLN A 176 -5.50 -20.84 20.95
CA GLN A 176 -4.30 -21.61 21.25
C GLN A 176 -3.63 -21.20 22.57
N ASN A 177 -4.20 -20.23 23.31
CA ASN A 177 -3.62 -19.64 24.52
C ASN A 177 -2.16 -19.16 24.34
N ASP A 178 -1.84 -18.60 23.18
CA ASP A 178 -0.49 -18.15 22.86
C ASP A 178 -0.19 -16.79 23.54
N PRO A 179 0.93 -16.66 24.29
CA PRO A 179 1.29 -15.43 24.99
C PRO A 179 1.93 -14.37 24.09
N LEU A 180 1.87 -14.46 22.75
CA LEU A 180 2.54 -13.53 21.82
C LEU A 180 2.40 -12.05 22.18
N PHE A 181 1.19 -11.60 22.50
CA PHE A 181 0.97 -10.20 22.88
C PHE A 181 1.52 -9.86 24.27
N ASN A 182 1.76 -10.84 25.12
CA ASN A 182 2.34 -10.66 26.45
C ASN A 182 3.87 -10.75 26.46
N GLU A 183 4.51 -11.09 25.34
CA GLU A 183 5.97 -11.08 25.25
C GLU A 183 6.57 -9.69 25.46
N VAL A 184 7.81 -9.67 25.94
CA VAL A 184 8.59 -8.45 26.07
C VAL A 184 8.73 -7.79 24.70
N TYR A 185 8.50 -6.48 24.65
CA TYR A 185 8.51 -5.68 23.42
C TYR A 185 7.57 -6.16 22.31
N ALA A 186 6.52 -6.93 22.64
CA ALA A 186 5.46 -7.23 21.68
C ALA A 186 4.75 -5.94 21.25
N TRP A 187 4.62 -5.75 19.94
CA TRP A 187 3.83 -4.65 19.42
C TRP A 187 2.35 -4.92 19.70
N LYS A 188 1.70 -4.00 20.40
CA LYS A 188 0.26 -4.02 20.68
C LYS A 188 -0.41 -2.90 19.90
N SER A 189 -1.52 -3.22 19.24
CA SER A 189 -2.38 -2.20 18.65
C SER A 189 -3.03 -1.39 19.77
N SER A 190 -2.80 -0.07 19.77
CA SER A 190 -3.31 0.84 20.81
C SER A 190 -4.83 0.95 20.85
N LEU A 191 -5.51 0.60 19.75
CA LEU A 191 -6.95 0.76 19.58
C LEU A 191 -7.61 -0.59 19.23
N TRP A 192 -7.09 -1.71 19.72
CA TRP A 192 -7.73 -3.01 19.53
C TRP A 192 -9.05 -3.09 20.31
N PRO A 193 -10.17 -3.56 19.73
CA PRO A 193 -10.40 -4.04 18.35
C PRO A 193 -10.97 -2.96 17.40
N LEU A 194 -11.09 -1.70 17.84
CA LEU A 194 -11.68 -0.60 17.08
C LEU A 194 -10.89 -0.25 15.81
N ALA A 195 -9.56 -0.31 15.82
CA ALA A 195 -8.73 0.02 14.66
C ALA A 195 -9.00 -0.87 13.42
N PRO A 196 -8.96 -2.21 13.51
CA PRO A 196 -9.34 -3.06 12.38
C PRO A 196 -10.84 -2.96 12.03
N ALA A 197 -11.71 -2.66 13.02
CA ALA A 197 -13.14 -2.38 12.81
C ALA A 197 -13.36 -1.17 11.90
N TRP A 198 -12.73 -0.06 12.26
CA TRP A 198 -12.70 1.15 11.46
C TRP A 198 -12.19 0.82 10.05
N LEU A 199 -11.03 0.16 9.95
CA LEU A 199 -10.35 -0.10 8.66
C LEU A 199 -11.23 -0.91 7.71
N MET A 200 -11.87 -1.94 8.24
CA MET A 200 -12.83 -2.74 7.48
C MET A 200 -14.04 -1.91 7.04
N LEU A 201 -14.64 -1.15 7.96
CA LEU A 201 -15.84 -0.36 7.69
C LEU A 201 -15.62 0.65 6.56
N ILE A 202 -14.52 1.39 6.61
CA ILE A 202 -14.27 2.44 5.61
C ILE A 202 -13.74 1.88 4.30
N SER A 203 -12.96 0.81 4.34
CA SER A 203 -12.59 0.13 3.09
C SER A 203 -13.83 -0.45 2.39
N LEU A 204 -14.80 -0.99 3.16
CA LEU A 204 -16.08 -1.44 2.63
C LEU A 204 -16.92 -0.29 2.07
N LEU A 205 -17.03 0.81 2.82
CA LEU A 205 -17.72 2.02 2.38
C LEU A 205 -17.14 2.53 1.05
N LEU A 206 -15.82 2.68 0.97
CA LEU A 206 -15.13 3.15 -0.23
C LEU A 206 -15.31 2.19 -1.41
N LEU A 207 -15.29 0.88 -1.17
CA LEU A 207 -15.58 -0.11 -2.20
C LEU A 207 -17.02 0.01 -2.72
N VAL A 208 -17.99 0.21 -1.84
CA VAL A 208 -19.39 0.46 -2.22
C VAL A 208 -19.51 1.78 -3.00
N CYS A 209 -18.81 2.84 -2.59
CA CYS A 209 -18.76 4.09 -3.33
C CYS A 209 -18.16 3.90 -4.74
N CYS A 210 -17.13 3.08 -4.90
CA CYS A 210 -16.59 2.76 -6.23
C CYS A 210 -17.62 2.06 -7.12
N ILE A 211 -18.33 1.06 -6.58
CA ILE A 211 -19.38 0.36 -7.33
C ILE A 211 -20.53 1.31 -7.69
N TYR A 212 -20.93 2.16 -6.73
CA TYR A 212 -21.97 3.15 -6.93
C TYR A 212 -21.56 4.18 -7.99
N ALA A 213 -20.33 4.68 -7.97
CA ALA A 213 -19.81 5.60 -9.00
C ALA A 213 -19.76 4.95 -10.39
N GLY A 214 -19.59 3.62 -10.47
CA GLY A 214 -19.74 2.86 -11.70
C GLY A 214 -21.18 2.80 -12.21
N ALA A 215 -22.16 2.65 -11.30
CA ALA A 215 -23.58 2.52 -11.62
C ALA A 215 -24.28 3.87 -11.89
N GLN A 216 -23.93 4.91 -11.14
CA GLN A 216 -24.41 6.28 -11.30
C GLN A 216 -23.19 7.21 -11.36
N PRO A 217 -22.74 7.58 -12.57
CA PRO A 217 -21.63 8.50 -12.72
C PRO A 217 -21.99 9.85 -12.06
N THR A 218 -21.06 10.38 -11.27
CA THR A 218 -21.21 11.70 -10.65
C THR A 218 -21.23 12.78 -11.74
N GLY A 219 -22.30 13.59 -11.79
CA GLY A 219 -22.46 14.64 -12.80
C GLY A 219 -23.67 14.49 -13.74
N GLY A 220 -24.56 13.52 -13.47
CA GLY A 220 -25.82 13.38 -14.21
C GLY A 220 -25.71 12.67 -15.56
N ALA A 221 -24.56 12.07 -15.86
CA ALA A 221 -24.40 11.25 -17.06
C ALA A 221 -25.22 9.94 -16.94
N PRO A 222 -25.83 9.47 -18.04
CA PRO A 222 -26.58 8.22 -18.03
C PRO A 222 -25.66 7.03 -17.75
N PHE A 223 -26.25 5.93 -17.26
CA PHE A 223 -25.53 4.67 -17.08
C PHE A 223 -24.85 4.25 -18.39
N SER A 224 -23.54 4.08 -18.35
CA SER A 224 -22.75 3.57 -19.46
C SER A 224 -22.04 2.30 -19.02
N ALA A 225 -22.15 1.25 -19.83
CA ALA A 225 -21.48 -0.02 -19.58
C ALA A 225 -19.95 0.18 -19.42
N ASN A 226 -19.36 1.09 -20.21
CA ASN A 226 -17.93 1.40 -20.12
C ASN A 226 -17.55 1.91 -18.72
N ASN A 227 -18.31 2.86 -18.17
CA ASN A 227 -18.09 3.41 -16.83
C ASN A 227 -18.28 2.34 -15.75
N PHE A 228 -19.33 1.53 -15.86
CA PHE A 228 -19.59 0.45 -14.91
C PHE A 228 -18.42 -0.55 -14.86
N PHE A 229 -17.95 -1.01 -16.02
CA PHE A 229 -16.81 -1.92 -16.07
C PHE A 229 -15.51 -1.24 -15.63
N GLN A 230 -15.31 0.04 -15.91
CA GLN A 230 -14.12 0.76 -15.46
C GLN A 230 -13.94 0.71 -13.94
N TYR A 231 -15.02 0.92 -13.18
CA TYR A 231 -14.99 0.89 -11.72
C TYR A 231 -15.12 -0.52 -11.12
N THR A 232 -15.70 -1.48 -11.84
CA THR A 232 -16.01 -2.82 -11.30
C THR A 232 -15.01 -3.90 -11.71
N ILE A 233 -14.26 -3.71 -12.81
CA ILE A 233 -13.35 -4.74 -13.35
C ILE A 233 -12.25 -5.14 -12.37
N GLY A 234 -11.74 -4.19 -11.57
CA GLY A 234 -10.74 -4.50 -10.52
C GLY A 234 -11.28 -5.50 -9.49
N LEU A 235 -12.53 -5.32 -9.06
CA LEU A 235 -13.18 -6.26 -8.13
C LEU A 235 -13.41 -7.64 -8.77
N ILE A 236 -13.88 -7.66 -10.03
CA ILE A 236 -14.08 -8.91 -10.77
C ILE A 236 -12.75 -9.66 -10.91
N LEU A 237 -11.67 -8.97 -11.27
CA LEU A 237 -10.33 -9.55 -11.39
C LEU A 237 -9.89 -10.22 -10.08
N ILE A 238 -10.10 -9.57 -8.93
CA ILE A 238 -9.71 -10.13 -7.63
C ILE A 238 -10.56 -11.36 -7.29
N ILE A 239 -11.87 -11.31 -7.51
CA ILE A 239 -12.77 -12.43 -7.24
C ILE A 239 -12.41 -13.61 -8.14
N VAL A 240 -12.23 -13.39 -9.43
CA VAL A 240 -11.87 -14.43 -10.41
C VAL A 240 -10.48 -15.00 -10.10
N ALA A 241 -9.48 -14.16 -9.80
CA ALA A 241 -8.15 -14.63 -9.44
C ALA A 241 -8.17 -15.46 -8.15
N THR A 242 -8.93 -15.04 -7.14
CA THR A 242 -9.07 -15.75 -5.86
C THR A 242 -9.82 -17.08 -6.04
N ALA A 243 -10.91 -17.07 -6.80
CA ALA A 243 -11.69 -18.27 -7.11
C ALA A 243 -10.85 -19.25 -7.94
N GLY A 244 -10.19 -18.77 -8.99
CA GLY A 244 -9.29 -19.56 -9.83
C GLY A 244 -8.17 -20.20 -9.01
N TYR A 245 -7.53 -19.43 -8.12
CA TYR A 245 -6.53 -19.97 -7.20
C TYR A 245 -7.11 -21.07 -6.30
N LYS A 246 -8.28 -20.85 -5.68
CA LYS A 246 -8.90 -21.86 -4.82
C LYS A 246 -9.35 -23.11 -5.58
N ILE A 247 -9.81 -22.98 -6.82
CA ILE A 247 -10.23 -24.12 -7.65
C ILE A 247 -9.01 -24.96 -8.07
N VAL A 248 -7.94 -24.30 -8.53
CA VAL A 248 -6.72 -24.96 -9.02
C VAL A 248 -5.94 -25.62 -7.88
N PHE A 249 -5.68 -24.89 -6.80
CA PHE A 249 -4.84 -25.37 -5.69
C PHE A 249 -5.64 -26.04 -4.57
N ARG A 250 -6.98 -26.06 -4.64
CA ARG A 250 -7.90 -26.71 -3.68
C ARG A 250 -7.57 -26.42 -2.21
N THR A 251 -7.16 -25.19 -1.93
CA THR A 251 -6.71 -24.80 -0.57
C THR A 251 -7.88 -24.60 0.40
N PRO A 252 -7.88 -25.24 1.58
CA PRO A 252 -8.93 -25.07 2.57
C PRO A 252 -8.86 -23.70 3.23
N TRP A 253 -10.00 -23.22 3.74
CA TRP A 253 -10.00 -22.10 4.69
C TRP A 253 -9.42 -22.60 6.02
N ARG A 254 -8.34 -21.97 6.49
CA ARG A 254 -7.65 -22.40 7.71
C ARG A 254 -8.50 -22.10 8.95
N ASP A 255 -8.79 -23.13 9.76
CA ASP A 255 -9.44 -22.92 11.05
C ASP A 255 -8.50 -22.16 11.99
N THR A 256 -9.05 -21.20 12.72
CA THR A 256 -8.35 -20.46 13.78
C THR A 256 -7.76 -21.38 14.86
N LYS A 257 -8.38 -22.54 15.13
CA LYS A 257 -7.89 -23.47 16.15
C LYS A 257 -6.64 -24.25 15.73
N THR A 258 -6.47 -24.49 14.43
CA THR A 258 -5.37 -25.29 13.86
C THR A 258 -4.41 -24.47 13.02
N ALA A 259 -4.59 -23.15 12.98
CA ALA A 259 -3.69 -22.24 12.29
C ALA A 259 -2.30 -22.29 12.93
N ASP A 260 -1.26 -22.38 12.11
CA ASP A 260 0.11 -22.39 12.61
C ASP A 260 0.53 -20.98 13.05
N CYS A 261 0.67 -20.78 14.36
CA CYS A 261 1.12 -19.53 14.98
C CYS A 261 2.57 -19.60 15.50
N ILE A 262 3.25 -20.74 15.33
CA ILE A 262 4.53 -21.03 15.98
C ILE A 262 5.67 -21.17 14.96
N SER A 263 5.43 -21.81 13.80
CA SER A 263 6.50 -22.05 12.82
C SER A 263 7.09 -20.76 12.28
N GLY A 264 8.42 -20.66 12.30
CA GLY A 264 9.14 -19.48 11.82
C GLY A 264 9.05 -18.25 12.73
N ARG A 265 8.51 -18.39 13.95
CA ARG A 265 8.53 -17.33 14.96
C ARG A 265 9.97 -17.06 15.41
N ARG A 266 10.50 -15.90 15.03
CA ARG A 266 11.81 -15.42 15.47
C ARG A 266 11.72 -14.94 16.92
N THR A 267 12.48 -15.57 17.80
CA THR A 267 12.74 -15.05 19.15
C THR A 267 13.73 -13.88 19.08
N LEU A 268 13.64 -12.97 20.04
CA LEU A 268 14.59 -11.85 20.14
C LEU A 268 15.94 -12.39 20.61
N SER A 269 17.01 -12.00 19.91
CA SER A 269 18.38 -12.27 20.37
C SER A 269 18.69 -11.46 21.63
N SER A 270 19.67 -11.91 22.43
CA SER A 270 20.16 -11.18 23.61
C SER A 270 20.59 -9.75 23.27
N ASP A 271 21.21 -9.56 22.11
CA ASP A 271 21.70 -8.27 21.64
C ASP A 271 20.54 -7.33 21.27
N GLU A 272 19.48 -7.89 20.67
CA GLU A 272 18.25 -7.15 20.35
C GLU A 272 17.50 -6.74 21.62
N LEU A 273 17.46 -7.62 22.63
CA LEU A 273 16.89 -7.30 23.93
C LEU A 273 17.66 -6.17 24.61
N ALA A 274 19.00 -6.24 24.65
CA ALA A 274 19.83 -5.18 25.22
C ALA A 274 19.66 -3.84 24.49
N MET A 275 19.53 -3.87 23.16
CA MET A 275 19.26 -2.69 22.34
C MET A 275 17.89 -2.08 22.64
N LEU A 276 16.84 -2.91 22.73
CA LEU A 276 15.49 -2.47 23.07
C LEU A 276 15.41 -1.96 24.51
N ASP A 277 16.02 -2.63 25.48
CA ASP A 277 16.13 -2.19 26.88
C ASP A 277 16.76 -0.79 26.94
N LYS A 278 17.90 -0.60 26.26
CA LYS A 278 18.57 0.70 26.19
C LYS A 278 17.69 1.78 25.58
N TYR A 279 16.84 1.45 24.62
CA TYR A 279 15.91 2.41 24.01
C TYR A 279 14.72 2.73 24.95
N TYR A 280 14.05 1.71 25.49
CA TYR A 280 12.85 1.89 26.31
C TYR A 280 13.15 2.47 27.69
N ASN A 281 14.36 2.28 28.23
CA ASN A 281 14.83 2.92 29.46
C ASN A 281 15.13 4.42 29.30
N GLN A 282 15.15 4.96 28.08
CA GLN A 282 15.35 6.40 27.88
C GLN A 282 14.12 7.22 28.29
N PRO A 283 14.33 8.44 28.80
CA PRO A 283 13.23 9.33 29.12
C PRO A 283 12.40 9.64 27.87
N ALA A 284 11.09 9.83 28.06
CA ALA A 284 10.12 9.93 26.96
C ALA A 284 10.47 11.03 25.93
N TRP A 285 11.07 12.14 26.38
CA TRP A 285 11.51 13.22 25.49
C TRP A 285 12.61 12.77 24.52
N ARG A 286 13.59 11.97 24.96
CA ARG A 286 14.65 11.44 24.08
C ARG A 286 14.10 10.48 23.04
N ARG A 287 13.17 9.61 23.45
CA ARG A 287 12.45 8.71 22.54
C ARG A 287 11.62 9.50 21.52
N PHE A 288 11.01 10.61 21.93
CA PHE A 288 10.31 11.50 21.01
C PHE A 288 11.27 12.11 19.98
N PHE A 289 12.47 12.55 20.39
CA PHE A 289 13.50 13.02 19.46
C PHE A 289 13.97 11.95 18.47
N THR A 290 13.92 10.66 18.81
CA THR A 290 14.20 9.58 17.85
C THR A 290 13.19 9.52 16.70
N TYR A 291 11.96 10.04 16.90
CA TYR A 291 11.01 10.23 15.80
C TYR A 291 11.34 11.48 14.98
N LEU A 292 12.05 12.47 15.52
CA LEU A 292 12.45 13.69 14.82
C LEU A 292 13.81 13.57 14.12
N GLN A 293 14.70 12.71 14.59
CA GLN A 293 16.00 12.48 13.96
C GLN A 293 15.81 12.02 12.51
N LEU A 294 16.35 12.84 11.60
CA LEU A 294 16.50 12.55 10.19
C LEU A 294 17.92 12.03 10.03
N TRP A 295 18.05 10.71 10.20
CA TRP A 295 19.29 9.93 10.17
C TRP A 295 20.19 10.07 11.40
#